data_AF-D0LXQ9-F1
#
_entry.id   AF-D0LXQ9-F1
#
_cell.length_a   1.000
_cell.length_b   1.000
_cell.length_c   1.000
_cell.angle_alpha   90.00
_cell.angle_beta   90.00
_cell.angle_gamma   90.00
#
_symmetry.space_group_name_H-M   'P 1'
#
loop_
_entity.id
_entity.type
_entity.pdbx_description
1 polymer ?
#
loop_
_entity_poly.entity_id
_entity_poly.type
_entity_poly.pdbx_seq_one_letter_code
_entity_poly.pdbx_strand_id
1 'polypeptide(L)'
;MAVWYCAAYRLPIASVGAERRLDPRRADFVAWYLLERAGVSPSWFREPVQVSYAALARVHDSALLESLTTSAGLARVFAVSPAEVPVSETLRSVRLACGATVEAAREALSTGLPTCNLLGGFHHATPDRAAAFCPVNDIAVAVAELRAQGVTGQVVVIDLDAHPPDGTAACLADDEAAWIGSLSGVCWQTLPGVDETVLPRGCGDAAYLAALGALLERMPRPELAFVIAGGDVLRGDCLGMLGMSLAGARERDLRVAEALEGVPSVWLPGGGYHSDAWRVCAGTALAVGQGTRRAIPLDYDPLDAHFSAIAERLGGESRGGGDEFELAEIEAELFGRGLPAQRMRLFDTWNPAGIEYALYRFGILPHLRRLGYGDFRVTLSQASAGQCVRLHAAITTPALGSRGPRLRSEHVLAECVLARQRVDGHELLFINWLTLRNPRAAAAPEGDLLPGQEAPGLGLMRETEEIFEMMAERLELAGTALCPAHYHLAVSASRRGYRFADGARHGRFEALMRDLEPLGVRAASIAVYEGRVRLEGAPYTWEPSVMVAGIPAPPDQQQDAVAERERVSFSCAPAAG
;
A
#
# COMPACT_ATOMS: atom_id res chain seq x y z
N MET A 1 14.59 15.53 16.34
CA MET A 1 13.42 15.54 15.44
C MET A 1 13.64 14.52 14.34
N ALA A 2 12.60 13.80 13.93
CA ALA A 2 12.64 12.91 12.78
C ALA A 2 11.74 13.44 11.65
N VAL A 3 12.11 13.15 10.39
CA VAL A 3 11.48 13.65 9.18
C VAL A 3 11.12 12.46 8.26
N TRP A 4 9.84 12.28 7.94
CA TRP A 4 9.38 11.24 7.02
C TRP A 4 9.33 11.78 5.60
N TYR A 5 9.97 11.03 4.70
CA TYR A 5 10.03 11.35 3.29
C TYR A 5 10.42 10.11 2.48
N CYS A 6 9.88 10.00 1.27
CA CYS A 6 10.44 9.17 0.23
C CYS A 6 10.18 9.81 -1.14
N ALA A 7 10.96 9.42 -2.15
CA ALA A 7 10.78 9.90 -3.53
C ALA A 7 9.40 9.55 -4.12
N ALA A 8 8.66 8.64 -3.49
CA ALA A 8 7.30 8.29 -3.86
C ALA A 8 6.23 9.23 -3.29
N TYR A 9 6.59 10.31 -2.59
CA TYR A 9 5.66 11.37 -2.19
C TYR A 9 5.22 12.27 -3.36
N ARG A 10 5.45 11.81 -4.60
CA ARG A 10 5.01 12.47 -5.82
C ARG A 10 3.64 11.95 -6.23
N LEU A 11 2.63 12.81 -6.23
CA LEU A 11 1.34 12.49 -6.86
C LEU A 11 1.57 12.33 -8.37
N PRO A 12 1.39 11.12 -8.95
CA PRO A 12 1.73 10.85 -10.34
C PRO A 12 0.64 11.33 -11.30
N ILE A 13 0.12 12.54 -11.10
CA ILE A 13 -0.98 13.15 -11.87
C ILE A 13 -0.50 14.53 -12.33
N ALA A 14 -0.04 14.63 -13.58
CA ALA A 14 0.66 15.83 -14.06
C ALA A 14 -0.21 17.12 -14.04
N SER A 15 -1.50 16.98 -14.35
CA SER A 15 -2.45 18.10 -14.36
C SER A 15 -2.71 18.71 -12.98
N VAL A 16 -2.50 17.97 -11.89
CA VAL A 16 -2.63 18.51 -10.52
C VAL A 16 -1.63 19.65 -10.29
N GLY A 17 -0.39 19.50 -10.74
CA GLY A 17 0.61 20.57 -10.67
C GLY A 17 0.29 21.74 -11.61
N ALA A 18 -0.08 21.44 -12.86
CA ALA A 18 -0.29 22.47 -13.87
C ALA A 18 -1.58 23.28 -13.69
N GLU A 19 -2.70 22.63 -13.34
CA GLU A 19 -4.03 23.24 -13.29
C GLU A 19 -4.43 23.64 -11.87
N ARG A 20 -3.97 22.90 -10.86
CA ARG A 20 -4.33 23.12 -9.44
C ARG A 20 -3.21 23.73 -8.62
N ARG A 21 -2.03 23.96 -9.23
CA ARG A 21 -0.83 24.52 -8.59
C ARG A 21 -0.36 23.75 -7.34
N LEU A 22 -0.78 22.51 -7.19
CA LEU A 22 -0.29 21.61 -6.15
C LEU A 22 0.97 20.92 -6.68
N ASP A 23 2.13 21.47 -6.34
CA ASP A 23 3.41 20.97 -6.84
C ASP A 23 3.67 19.54 -6.34
N PRO A 24 3.71 18.52 -7.23
CA PRO A 24 3.94 17.14 -6.83
C PRO A 24 5.36 16.90 -6.28
N ARG A 25 6.29 17.84 -6.44
CA ARG A 25 7.69 17.76 -5.95
C ARG A 25 7.93 18.57 -4.69
N ARG A 26 6.89 19.15 -4.09
CA ARG A 26 6.99 19.95 -2.86
C ARG A 26 7.78 19.24 -1.77
N ALA A 27 7.52 17.95 -1.54
CA ALA A 27 8.25 17.15 -0.55
C ALA A 27 9.74 16.95 -0.91
N ASP A 28 10.05 16.75 -2.20
CA ASP A 28 11.43 16.62 -2.67
C ASP A 28 12.22 17.90 -2.42
N PHE A 29 11.67 19.06 -2.80
CA PHE A 29 12.33 20.36 -2.64
C PHE A 29 12.65 20.64 -1.18
N VAL A 30 11.73 20.28 -0.27
CA VAL A 30 11.97 20.37 1.17
C VAL A 30 13.11 19.43 1.58
N ALA A 31 13.04 18.15 1.20
CA ALA A 31 14.06 17.16 1.57
C ALA A 31 15.46 17.56 1.09
N TRP A 32 15.59 17.97 -0.17
CA TRP A 32 16.85 18.41 -0.77
C TRP A 32 17.40 19.64 -0.07
N TYR A 33 16.58 20.67 0.15
CA TYR A 33 17.02 21.86 0.86
C TYR A 33 17.53 21.55 2.27
N LEU A 34 16.81 20.69 3.01
CA LEU A 34 17.20 20.30 4.36
C LEU A 34 18.54 19.56 4.38
N LEU A 35 18.72 18.58 3.49
CA LEU A 35 19.93 17.75 3.39
C LEU A 35 21.14 18.51 2.85
N GLU A 36 20.95 19.31 1.79
CA GLU A 36 22.06 19.88 1.01
C GLU A 36 22.47 21.27 1.51
N ARG A 37 21.56 22.03 2.12
CA ARG A 37 21.81 23.45 2.47
C ARG A 37 21.56 23.79 3.93
N ALA A 38 20.56 23.18 4.57
CA ALA A 38 20.22 23.51 5.95
C ALA A 38 21.06 22.77 7.01
N GLY A 39 21.98 21.89 6.57
CA GLY A 39 22.85 21.12 7.45
C GLY A 39 22.09 20.12 8.33
N VAL A 40 20.89 19.68 7.90
CA VAL A 40 20.15 18.64 8.59
C VAL A 40 20.85 17.30 8.35
N SER A 41 21.11 16.57 9.43
CA SER A 41 21.73 15.25 9.34
C SER A 41 20.83 14.27 8.56
N PRO A 42 21.37 13.46 7.63
CA PRO A 42 20.61 12.38 6.99
C PRO A 42 19.96 11.42 7.99
N SER A 43 20.51 11.30 9.21
CA SER A 43 19.93 10.50 10.30
C SER A 43 18.56 10.98 10.81
N TRP A 44 18.14 12.20 10.45
CA TRP A 44 16.80 12.69 10.75
C TRP A 44 15.75 12.04 9.86
N PHE A 45 16.13 11.56 8.68
CA PHE A 45 15.18 11.05 7.71
C PHE A 45 14.74 9.61 8.04
N ARG A 46 13.46 9.32 7.79
CA ARG A 46 12.82 8.02 7.96
C ARG A 46 12.11 7.65 6.68
N GLU A 47 12.32 6.41 6.24
CA GLU A 47 11.58 5.85 5.11
C GLU A 47 10.17 5.45 5.58
N PRO A 48 9.10 5.93 4.92
CA PRO A 48 7.73 5.62 5.28
C PRO A 48 7.33 4.19 4.87
N VAL A 49 6.37 3.63 5.60
CA VAL A 49 5.70 2.38 5.25
C VAL A 49 4.25 2.65 4.84
N GLN A 50 3.70 1.83 3.96
CA GLN A 50 2.30 1.98 3.56
C GLN A 50 1.39 1.66 4.74
N VAL A 51 0.48 2.58 5.07
CA VAL A 51 -0.62 2.28 5.98
C VAL A 51 -1.44 1.13 5.43
N SER A 52 -1.95 0.31 6.32
CA SER A 52 -2.80 -0.81 5.94
C SER A 52 -4.24 -0.42 5.72
N TYR A 53 -4.95 -1.16 4.86
CA TYR A 53 -6.39 -1.00 4.73
C TYR A 53 -7.14 -1.26 6.04
N ALA A 54 -6.63 -2.12 6.92
CA ALA A 54 -7.20 -2.32 8.26
C ALA A 54 -7.13 -1.05 9.13
N ALA A 55 -6.02 -0.32 9.06
CA ALA A 55 -5.86 0.94 9.78
C ALA A 55 -6.72 2.05 9.15
N LEU A 56 -6.76 2.14 7.81
CA LEU A 56 -7.66 3.05 7.10
C LEU A 56 -9.13 2.79 7.47
N ALA A 57 -9.52 1.51 7.56
CA ALA A 57 -10.89 1.09 7.87
C ALA A 57 -11.31 1.34 9.33
N ARG A 58 -10.41 1.83 10.20
CA ARG A 58 -10.81 2.31 11.53
C ARG A 58 -11.52 3.66 11.49
N VAL A 59 -11.34 4.41 10.40
CA VAL A 59 -11.86 5.77 10.22
C VAL A 59 -12.77 5.84 9.01
N HIS A 60 -12.35 5.24 7.90
CA HIS A 60 -13.03 5.33 6.62
C HIS A 60 -13.89 4.11 6.34
N ASP A 61 -15.08 4.35 5.84
CA ASP A 61 -16.00 3.27 5.50
C ASP A 61 -15.51 2.45 4.28
N SER A 62 -16.11 1.27 4.11
CA SER A 62 -15.75 0.37 3.01
C SER A 62 -16.03 0.94 1.63
N ALA A 63 -17.08 1.76 1.47
CA ALA A 63 -17.50 2.31 0.18
C ALA A 63 -16.51 3.37 -0.31
N LEU A 64 -16.04 4.22 0.60
CA LEU A 64 -14.98 5.18 0.36
C LEU A 64 -13.70 4.45 -0.04
N LEU A 65 -13.23 3.49 0.75
CA LEU A 65 -11.99 2.74 0.46
C LEU A 65 -12.06 1.97 -0.86
N GLU A 66 -13.21 1.36 -1.18
CA GLU A 66 -13.47 0.76 -2.48
C GLU A 66 -13.34 1.78 -3.61
N SER A 67 -13.95 2.96 -3.45
CA SER A 67 -13.93 3.99 -4.48
C SER A 67 -12.50 4.43 -4.83
N LEU A 68 -11.61 4.51 -3.85
CA LEU A 68 -10.21 4.90 -4.04
C LEU A 68 -9.39 3.87 -4.84
N THR A 69 -9.86 2.63 -4.95
CA THR A 69 -9.23 1.60 -5.82
C THR A 69 -9.58 1.76 -7.30
N THR A 70 -10.40 2.76 -7.65
CA THR A 70 -10.82 3.07 -9.01
C THR A 70 -10.24 4.41 -9.49
N SER A 71 -9.99 4.54 -10.80
CA SER A 71 -9.54 5.81 -11.38
C SER A 71 -10.59 6.89 -11.25
N ALA A 72 -11.87 6.54 -11.41
CA ALA A 72 -12.99 7.47 -11.27
C ALA A 72 -13.10 8.03 -9.83
N GLY A 73 -12.88 7.21 -8.81
CA GLY A 73 -12.90 7.66 -7.42
C GLY A 73 -11.81 8.67 -7.13
N LEU A 74 -10.55 8.30 -7.38
CA LEU A 74 -9.40 9.20 -7.18
C LEU A 74 -9.46 10.47 -8.05
N ALA A 75 -9.97 10.36 -9.28
CA ALA A 75 -10.15 11.52 -10.17
C ALA A 75 -11.08 12.56 -9.58
N ARG A 76 -12.15 12.14 -8.88
CA ARG A 76 -13.03 13.06 -8.15
C ARG A 76 -12.31 13.76 -7.00
N VAL A 77 -11.48 13.02 -6.25
CA VAL A 77 -10.71 13.57 -5.12
C VAL A 77 -9.74 14.65 -5.58
N PHE A 78 -9.03 14.41 -6.69
CA PHE A 78 -8.01 15.32 -7.22
C PHE A 78 -8.53 16.31 -8.28
N ALA A 79 -9.83 16.26 -8.61
CA ALA A 79 -10.48 17.10 -9.61
C ALA A 79 -9.79 17.08 -11.00
N VAL A 80 -9.53 15.87 -11.51
CA VAL A 80 -8.85 15.59 -12.81
C VAL A 80 -9.63 14.58 -13.64
N SER A 81 -9.19 14.28 -14.87
CA SER A 81 -9.79 13.21 -15.67
C SER A 81 -9.42 11.81 -15.13
N PRO A 82 -10.36 10.84 -15.08
CA PRO A 82 -10.04 9.45 -14.75
C PRO A 82 -8.98 8.80 -15.65
N ALA A 83 -8.81 9.29 -16.88
CA ALA A 83 -7.80 8.76 -17.80
C ALA A 83 -6.37 9.11 -17.37
N GLU A 84 -6.20 10.17 -16.58
CA GLU A 84 -4.90 10.64 -16.10
C GLU A 84 -4.49 9.97 -14.80
N VAL A 85 -5.43 9.37 -14.08
CA VAL A 85 -5.20 8.89 -12.71
C VAL A 85 -4.63 7.49 -12.71
N PRO A 86 -3.37 7.34 -12.30
CA PRO A 86 -2.75 6.06 -12.41
C PRO A 86 -2.78 5.50 -10.96
N VAL A 87 -3.82 4.68 -10.74
CA VAL A 87 -4.43 4.39 -9.43
C VAL A 87 -3.46 3.84 -8.39
N SER A 88 -2.70 2.79 -8.73
CA SER A 88 -1.89 2.08 -7.74
C SER A 88 -0.81 2.94 -7.12
N GLU A 89 -0.18 3.82 -7.91
CA GLU A 89 0.92 4.67 -7.49
C GLU A 89 0.39 5.91 -6.78
N THR A 90 -0.78 6.40 -7.19
CA THR A 90 -1.50 7.44 -6.43
C THR A 90 -1.84 6.92 -5.04
N LEU A 91 -2.48 5.74 -4.95
CA LEU A 91 -2.78 5.08 -3.68
C LEU A 91 -1.52 4.75 -2.88
N ARG A 92 -0.44 4.32 -3.52
CA ARG A 92 0.84 4.07 -2.85
C ARG A 92 1.36 5.34 -2.18
N SER A 93 1.36 6.46 -2.89
CA SER A 93 1.82 7.75 -2.36
C SER A 93 0.97 8.19 -1.16
N VAL A 94 -0.35 8.09 -1.29
CA VAL A 94 -1.33 8.38 -0.23
C VAL A 94 -1.12 7.49 0.99
N ARG A 95 -0.95 6.18 0.79
CA ARG A 95 -0.76 5.22 1.87
C ARG A 95 0.60 5.37 2.56
N LEU A 96 1.65 5.75 1.82
CA LEU A 96 2.96 6.07 2.40
C LEU A 96 2.91 7.37 3.24
N ALA A 97 2.21 8.40 2.76
CA ALA A 97 1.98 9.63 3.51
C ALA A 97 1.19 9.36 4.80
N CYS A 98 0.07 8.65 4.69
CA CYS A 98 -0.75 8.29 5.84
C CYS A 98 0.02 7.40 6.83
N GLY A 99 0.75 6.40 6.34
CA GLY A 99 1.55 5.51 7.19
C GLY A 99 2.70 6.24 7.88
N ALA A 100 3.29 7.25 7.25
CA ALA A 100 4.25 8.13 7.89
C ALA A 100 3.64 8.95 9.02
N THR A 101 2.43 9.48 8.89
CA THR A 101 1.75 10.18 9.98
C THR A 101 1.53 9.27 11.19
N VAL A 102 1.19 7.99 10.97
CA VAL A 102 1.08 6.98 12.04
C VAL A 102 2.43 6.73 12.70
N GLU A 103 3.49 6.47 11.93
CA GLU A 103 4.83 6.17 12.48
C GLU A 103 5.46 7.40 13.15
N ALA A 104 5.24 8.60 12.61
CA ALA A 104 5.67 9.86 13.20
C ALA A 104 5.01 10.09 14.56
N ALA A 105 3.71 9.83 14.69
CA ALA A 105 3.01 9.92 15.97
C ALA A 105 3.55 8.94 17.01
N ARG A 106 3.85 7.70 16.60
CA ARG A 106 4.47 6.69 17.46
C ARG A 106 5.87 7.12 17.92
N GLU A 107 6.71 7.60 16.99
CA GLU A 107 8.07 8.06 17.32
C GLU A 107 8.03 9.29 18.22
N ALA A 108 7.14 10.26 17.95
CA ALA A 108 6.96 11.45 18.78
C ALA A 108 6.61 11.09 20.23
N LEU A 109 5.61 10.24 20.44
CA LEU A 109 5.23 9.75 21.77
C LEU A 109 6.38 9.01 22.46
N SER A 110 7.11 8.17 21.71
CA SER A 110 8.19 7.36 22.29
C SER A 110 9.42 8.18 22.71
N THR A 111 9.67 9.29 22.02
CA THR A 111 10.88 10.12 22.20
C THR A 111 10.61 11.39 23.01
N GLY A 112 9.35 11.82 23.10
CA GLY A 112 9.00 13.13 23.65
C GLY A 112 9.34 14.30 22.72
N LEU A 113 9.71 14.02 21.47
CA LEU A 113 10.23 15.02 20.53
C LEU A 113 9.26 15.28 19.37
N PRO A 114 9.33 16.45 18.73
CA PRO A 114 8.59 16.70 17.51
C PRO A 114 9.09 15.83 16.35
N THR A 115 8.20 15.61 15.40
CA THR A 115 8.41 14.90 14.15
C THR A 115 7.76 15.68 12.99
N CYS A 116 8.28 15.51 11.78
CA CYS A 116 7.69 16.11 10.57
C CYS A 116 7.42 15.01 9.55
N ASN A 117 6.27 15.08 8.87
CA ASN A 117 6.01 14.27 7.70
C ASN A 117 5.85 15.21 6.50
N LEU A 118 6.69 15.04 5.47
CA LEU A 118 6.75 15.99 4.34
C LEU A 118 5.57 15.89 3.36
N LEU A 119 4.67 14.92 3.55
CA LEU A 119 3.40 14.80 2.84
C LEU A 119 2.31 14.26 3.76
N GLY A 120 1.16 14.93 3.82
CA GLY A 120 0.04 14.56 4.70
C GLY A 120 -0.70 15.82 5.13
N GLY A 121 -1.47 15.73 6.21
CA GLY A 121 -2.41 16.79 6.61
C GLY A 121 -3.64 16.78 5.71
N PHE A 122 -4.13 15.59 5.37
CA PHE A 122 -5.27 15.37 4.49
C PHE A 122 -6.60 15.61 5.22
N HIS A 123 -6.78 16.83 5.72
CA HIS A 123 -7.80 17.20 6.69
C HIS A 123 -9.25 17.25 6.17
N HIS A 124 -9.47 17.15 4.86
CA HIS A 124 -10.82 17.20 4.27
C HIS A 124 -11.50 15.84 4.10
N ALA A 125 -10.77 14.74 4.25
CA ALA A 125 -11.37 13.42 4.17
C ALA A 125 -12.24 13.16 5.42
N THR A 126 -13.50 12.83 5.19
CA THR A 126 -14.48 12.39 6.20
C THR A 126 -14.55 10.85 6.22
N PRO A 127 -15.30 10.22 7.15
CA PRO A 127 -15.45 8.77 7.16
C PRO A 127 -15.97 8.17 5.84
N ASP A 128 -16.89 8.86 5.15
CA ASP A 128 -17.60 8.35 3.97
C ASP A 128 -17.26 9.09 2.65
N ARG A 129 -16.57 10.23 2.74
CA ARG A 129 -16.22 11.06 1.56
C ARG A 129 -14.76 11.50 1.56
N ALA A 130 -14.11 11.33 0.41
CA ALA A 130 -12.84 11.95 0.05
C ALA A 130 -13.09 13.09 -0.94
N ALA A 131 -12.45 14.23 -0.71
CA ALA A 131 -12.60 15.44 -1.52
C ALA A 131 -11.40 16.38 -1.30
N ALA A 132 -11.34 17.46 -2.07
CA ALA A 132 -10.39 18.56 -1.88
C ALA A 132 -8.94 18.08 -1.69
N PHE A 133 -8.48 17.21 -2.60
CA PHE A 133 -7.12 16.65 -2.59
C PHE A 133 -6.78 15.73 -1.40
N CYS A 134 -7.75 15.38 -0.56
CA CYS A 134 -7.59 14.53 0.62
C CYS A 134 -8.28 13.17 0.39
N PRO A 135 -7.54 12.10 0.04
CA PRO A 135 -8.14 10.78 -0.22
C PRO A 135 -8.51 10.02 1.05
N VAL A 136 -7.78 10.24 2.14
CA VAL A 136 -7.97 9.64 3.47
C VAL A 136 -7.53 10.69 4.50
N ASN A 137 -8.00 10.61 5.74
CA ASN A 137 -7.61 11.51 6.83
C ASN A 137 -6.47 10.88 7.63
N ASP A 138 -5.24 11.30 7.37
CA ASP A 138 -4.06 10.68 7.95
C ASP A 138 -3.91 10.93 9.46
N ILE A 139 -4.33 12.10 9.94
CA ILE A 139 -4.35 12.42 11.38
C ILE A 139 -5.35 11.52 12.10
N ALA A 140 -6.59 11.43 11.61
CA ALA A 140 -7.61 10.60 12.22
C ALA A 140 -7.21 9.11 12.22
N VAL A 141 -6.59 8.63 11.14
CA VAL A 141 -6.08 7.24 11.08
C VAL A 141 -4.96 7.03 12.10
N ALA A 142 -4.06 7.99 12.29
CA ALA A 142 -3.03 7.93 13.33
C ALA A 142 -3.63 7.91 14.73
N VAL A 143 -4.59 8.78 15.03
CA VAL A 143 -5.31 8.80 16.31
C VAL A 143 -6.00 7.47 16.56
N ALA A 144 -6.77 6.95 15.60
CA ALA A 144 -7.48 5.68 15.74
C ALA A 144 -6.53 4.48 15.96
N GLU A 145 -5.38 4.46 15.29
CA GLU A 145 -4.35 3.45 15.53
C GLU A 145 -3.73 3.55 16.94
N LEU A 146 -3.48 4.77 17.43
CA LEU A 146 -2.97 5.00 18.78
C LEU A 146 -4.02 4.62 19.85
N ARG A 147 -5.30 4.97 19.64
CA ARG A 147 -6.41 4.53 20.52
C ARG A 147 -6.49 3.01 20.58
N ALA A 148 -6.38 2.34 19.45
CA ALA A 148 -6.36 0.87 19.39
C ALA A 148 -5.15 0.24 20.11
N GLN A 149 -4.10 1.01 20.37
CA GLN A 149 -2.90 0.62 21.14
C GLN A 149 -2.98 1.00 22.62
N GLY A 150 -4.12 1.57 23.07
CA GLY A 150 -4.35 1.94 24.46
C GLY A 150 -3.91 3.36 24.83
N VAL A 151 -3.51 4.19 23.87
CA VAL A 151 -3.22 5.61 24.13
C VAL A 151 -4.54 6.35 24.34
N THR A 152 -4.82 6.79 25.56
CA THR A 152 -6.08 7.46 25.95
C THR A 152 -5.91 8.95 26.20
N GLY A 153 -4.68 9.44 26.16
CA GLY A 153 -4.33 10.82 26.47
C GLY A 153 -4.95 11.86 25.53
N GLN A 154 -4.94 13.11 25.99
CA GLN A 154 -5.48 14.23 25.22
C GLN A 154 -4.69 14.44 23.92
N VAL A 155 -5.41 14.41 22.80
CA VAL A 155 -4.87 14.72 21.47
C VAL A 155 -5.36 16.09 21.04
N VAL A 156 -4.44 16.97 20.67
CA VAL A 156 -4.77 18.28 20.09
C VAL A 156 -4.45 18.27 18.61
N VAL A 157 -5.36 18.75 17.78
CA VAL A 157 -5.10 19.08 16.37
C VAL A 157 -5.14 20.60 16.22
N ILE A 158 -4.00 21.19 15.87
CA ILE A 158 -3.85 22.60 15.53
C ILE A 158 -3.82 22.71 14.01
N ASP A 159 -4.95 23.05 13.41
CA ASP A 159 -5.10 23.15 11.96
C ASP A 159 -4.92 24.59 11.49
N LEU A 160 -3.73 24.89 10.97
CA LEU A 160 -3.34 26.21 10.48
C LEU A 160 -3.25 26.24 8.95
N ASP A 161 -3.89 25.28 8.29
CA ASP A 161 -4.30 25.39 6.90
C ASP A 161 -5.35 26.50 6.73
N ALA A 162 -5.37 27.14 5.56
CA ALA A 162 -6.32 28.19 5.29
C ALA A 162 -7.76 27.68 5.12
N HIS A 163 -7.96 26.38 4.93
CA HIS A 163 -9.28 25.75 4.78
C HIS A 163 -9.80 25.16 6.09
N PRO A 164 -11.14 25.07 6.26
CA PRO A 164 -11.72 24.55 7.49
C PRO A 164 -11.39 23.05 7.67
N PRO A 165 -11.17 22.56 8.91
CA PRO A 165 -10.79 21.18 9.23
C PRO A 165 -11.99 20.23 9.20
N ASP A 166 -12.85 20.30 8.18
CA ASP A 166 -14.15 19.63 8.14
C ASP A 166 -14.06 18.10 8.20
N GLY A 167 -13.10 17.51 7.48
CA GLY A 167 -12.87 16.07 7.50
C GLY A 167 -12.31 15.58 8.83
N THR A 168 -11.37 16.33 9.43
CA THR A 168 -10.81 16.02 10.75
C THR A 168 -11.88 16.11 11.83
N ALA A 169 -12.72 17.15 11.80
CA ALA A 169 -13.84 17.31 12.71
C ALA A 169 -14.83 16.14 12.60
N ALA A 170 -15.20 15.73 11.37
CA ALA A 170 -16.09 14.60 11.16
C ALA A 170 -15.48 13.28 11.64
N CYS A 171 -14.18 13.06 11.39
CA CYS A 171 -13.51 11.80 11.76
C CYS A 171 -13.29 11.66 13.28
N LEU A 172 -13.13 12.77 14.01
CA LEU A 172 -12.83 12.79 15.45
C LEU A 172 -14.04 13.16 16.32
N ALA A 173 -15.25 13.25 15.75
CA ALA A 173 -16.45 13.69 16.44
C ALA A 173 -16.78 12.87 17.71
N ASP A 174 -16.44 11.58 17.70
CA ASP A 174 -16.70 10.66 18.82
C ASP A 174 -15.48 10.48 19.77
N ASP A 175 -14.35 11.15 19.54
CA ASP A 175 -13.18 11.10 20.44
C ASP A 175 -13.23 12.27 21.44
N GLU A 176 -13.80 12.03 22.62
CA GLU A 176 -13.92 13.04 23.69
C GLU A 176 -12.56 13.58 24.19
N ALA A 177 -11.45 12.88 23.93
CA ALA A 177 -10.12 13.29 24.28
C ALA A 177 -9.41 14.06 23.14
N ALA A 178 -10.09 14.29 22.02
CA ALA A 178 -9.61 15.13 20.93
C ALA A 178 -10.09 16.58 21.09
N TRP A 179 -9.18 17.53 20.86
CA TRP A 179 -9.52 18.94 20.71
C TRP A 179 -8.99 19.45 19.37
N ILE A 180 -9.80 20.24 18.65
CA ILE A 180 -9.44 20.78 17.34
C ILE A 180 -9.53 22.29 17.41
N GLY A 181 -8.41 22.96 17.16
CA GLY A 181 -8.32 24.42 17.02
C GLY A 181 -7.89 24.78 15.61
N SER A 182 -8.50 25.80 15.01
CA SER A 182 -8.19 26.18 13.63
C SER A 182 -8.25 27.67 13.35
N LEU A 183 -7.39 28.13 12.43
CA LEU A 183 -7.42 29.48 11.85
C LEU A 183 -7.58 29.40 10.32
N SER A 184 -8.82 29.43 9.85
CA SER A 184 -9.14 29.35 8.42
C SER A 184 -9.27 30.74 7.79
N GLY A 185 -8.93 30.86 6.50
CA GLY A 185 -9.20 32.04 5.66
C GLY A 185 -10.50 31.95 4.87
N VAL A 186 -11.15 30.78 4.90
CA VAL A 186 -12.40 30.48 4.21
C VAL A 186 -13.39 29.79 5.15
N CYS A 187 -14.68 30.10 5.01
CA CYS A 187 -15.75 29.44 5.75
C CYS A 187 -16.66 28.69 4.77
N TRP A 188 -16.68 27.36 4.86
CA TRP A 188 -17.61 26.53 4.09
C TRP A 188 -18.88 26.21 4.88
N GLN A 189 -18.74 26.02 6.20
CA GLN A 189 -19.82 25.72 7.13
C GLN A 189 -19.36 25.97 8.57
N THR A 190 -20.30 26.06 9.51
CA THR A 190 -19.97 26.02 10.94
C THR A 190 -19.66 24.58 11.35
N LEU A 191 -18.53 24.36 12.03
CA LEU A 191 -18.09 23.04 12.50
C LEU A 191 -18.34 22.89 14.02
N PRO A 192 -19.32 22.08 14.45
CA PRO A 192 -19.52 21.79 15.86
C PRO A 192 -18.30 21.12 16.48
N GLY A 193 -17.92 21.52 17.70
CA GLY A 193 -16.79 20.93 18.42
C GLY A 193 -15.40 21.40 17.98
N VAL A 194 -15.32 22.36 17.05
CA VAL A 194 -14.06 22.96 16.60
C VAL A 194 -13.95 24.39 17.14
N ASP A 195 -12.81 24.72 17.76
CA ASP A 195 -12.43 26.10 18.11
C ASP A 195 -11.85 26.79 16.86
N GLU A 196 -12.73 27.09 15.91
CA GLU A 196 -12.36 27.73 14.65
C GLU A 196 -12.50 29.26 14.73
N THR A 197 -11.46 29.98 14.30
CA THR A 197 -11.53 31.41 14.02
C THR A 197 -11.35 31.66 12.52
N VAL A 198 -12.42 32.06 11.85
CA VAL A 198 -12.38 32.44 10.44
C VAL A 198 -11.82 33.86 10.31
N LEU A 199 -10.68 33.99 9.64
CA LEU A 199 -9.96 35.23 9.44
C LEU A 199 -10.43 35.96 8.17
N PRO A 200 -10.40 37.31 8.16
CA PRO A 200 -10.80 38.08 6.99
C PRO A 200 -9.84 37.86 5.82
N ARG A 201 -10.37 37.94 4.59
CA ARG A 201 -9.58 37.87 3.36
C ARG A 201 -8.39 38.83 3.40
N GLY A 202 -7.21 38.34 3.05
CA GLY A 202 -5.98 39.12 3.04
C GLY A 202 -5.41 39.41 4.43
N CYS A 203 -5.88 38.72 5.48
CA CYS A 203 -5.31 38.81 6.82
C CYS A 203 -3.79 38.61 6.78
N GLY A 204 -3.06 39.65 7.16
CA GLY A 204 -1.60 39.66 7.17
C GLY A 204 -1.01 39.21 8.51
N ASP A 205 0.31 39.17 8.57
CA ASP A 205 1.09 38.57 9.68
C ASP A 205 0.64 39.02 11.07
N ALA A 206 0.51 40.33 11.34
CA ALA A 206 0.19 40.82 12.68
C ALA A 206 -1.18 40.35 13.19
N ALA A 207 -2.21 40.43 12.35
CA ALA A 207 -3.56 40.02 12.72
C ALA A 207 -3.66 38.49 12.85
N TYR A 208 -3.01 37.76 11.95
CA TYR A 208 -2.96 36.29 12.01
C TYR A 208 -2.27 35.82 13.30
N LEU A 209 -1.09 36.37 13.61
CA LEU A 209 -0.32 35.98 14.79
C LEU A 209 -1.00 36.39 16.11
N ALA A 210 -1.83 37.44 16.11
CA ALA A 210 -2.67 37.79 17.26
C ALA A 210 -3.79 36.76 17.46
N ALA A 211 -4.47 36.35 16.39
CA ALA A 211 -5.48 35.30 16.45
C ALA A 211 -4.89 33.95 16.88
N LEU A 212 -3.69 33.63 16.40
CA LEU A 212 -2.92 32.45 16.83
C LEU A 212 -2.63 32.48 18.32
N GLY A 213 -2.17 33.60 18.87
CA GLY A 213 -1.96 33.75 20.31
C GLY A 213 -3.24 33.44 21.10
N ALA A 214 -4.37 34.02 20.68
CA ALA A 214 -5.66 33.76 21.32
C ALA A 214 -6.09 32.29 21.21
N LEU A 215 -5.85 31.63 20.08
CA LEU A 215 -6.16 30.20 19.91
C LEU A 215 -5.29 29.33 20.83
N LEU A 216 -3.99 29.60 20.89
CA LEU A 216 -3.05 28.87 21.75
C LEU A 216 -3.34 29.05 23.24
N GLU A 217 -3.86 30.21 23.66
CA GLU A 217 -4.32 30.43 25.04
C GLU A 217 -5.52 29.55 25.44
N ARG A 218 -6.36 29.17 24.47
CA ARG A 218 -7.52 28.28 24.69
C ARG A 218 -7.18 26.80 24.53
N MET A 219 -6.02 26.49 23.95
CA MET A 219 -5.57 25.13 23.73
C MET A 219 -5.43 24.39 25.08
N PRO A 220 -6.10 23.25 25.27
CA PRO A 220 -5.91 22.44 26.47
C PRO A 220 -4.54 21.75 26.42
N ARG A 221 -4.01 21.28 27.56
CA ARG A 221 -2.66 20.71 27.62
C ARG A 221 -2.60 19.31 26.94
N PRO A 222 -1.96 19.17 25.77
CA PRO A 222 -1.94 17.90 25.05
C PRO A 222 -0.92 16.91 25.61
N GLU A 223 -1.20 15.62 25.40
CA GLU A 223 -0.21 14.53 25.47
C GLU A 223 0.42 14.26 24.09
N LEU A 224 -0.32 14.57 23.02
CA LEU A 224 0.16 14.54 21.63
C LEU A 224 -0.52 15.66 20.85
N ALA A 225 0.27 16.41 20.06
CA ALA A 225 -0.26 17.41 19.16
C ALA A 225 -0.02 17.03 17.69
N PHE A 226 -1.03 17.21 16.84
CA PHE A 226 -0.86 17.25 15.39
C PHE A 226 -0.96 18.70 14.94
N VAL A 227 -0.03 19.17 14.12
CA VAL A 227 0.00 20.53 13.61
C VAL A 227 0.01 20.49 12.09
N ILE A 228 -1.03 21.06 11.47
CA ILE A 228 -1.05 21.28 10.02
C ILE A 228 -0.54 22.69 9.76
N ALA A 229 0.68 22.80 9.25
CA ALA A 229 1.37 24.05 8.98
C ALA A 229 1.20 24.48 7.50
N GLY A 230 -0.05 24.63 7.07
CA GLY A 230 -0.46 24.93 5.69
C GLY A 230 0.35 26.04 5.01
N GLY A 231 0.75 25.80 3.76
CA GLY A 231 1.43 26.79 2.92
C GLY A 231 0.49 27.75 2.20
N ASP A 232 -0.82 27.48 2.20
CA ASP A 232 -1.85 28.25 1.52
C ASP A 232 -2.27 29.53 2.25
N VAL A 233 -1.73 29.75 3.45
CA VAL A 233 -1.86 31.02 4.20
C VAL A 233 -1.12 32.20 3.53
N LEU A 234 -0.23 31.91 2.58
CA LEU A 234 0.62 32.91 1.94
C LEU A 234 -0.19 33.88 1.07
N ARG A 235 0.27 35.14 1.08
CA ARG A 235 -0.17 36.14 0.11
C ARG A 235 0.08 35.63 -1.32
N GLY A 236 -0.98 35.63 -2.12
CA GLY A 236 -0.91 35.22 -3.53
C GLY A 236 -1.14 33.73 -3.76
N ASP A 237 -1.35 32.94 -2.69
CA ASP A 237 -1.94 31.61 -2.84
C ASP A 237 -3.34 31.73 -3.48
N CYS A 238 -3.64 30.84 -4.43
CA CYS A 238 -4.87 30.93 -5.21
C CYS A 238 -6.10 30.36 -4.51
N LEU A 239 -5.94 29.59 -3.42
CA LEU A 239 -7.04 28.92 -2.71
C LEU A 239 -7.23 29.43 -1.27
N GLY A 240 -6.15 29.75 -0.53
CA GLY A 240 -6.26 30.04 0.90
C GLY A 240 -6.77 31.43 1.31
N MET A 241 -6.86 32.40 0.39
CA MET A 241 -7.44 33.75 0.63
C MET A 241 -6.79 34.64 1.72
N LEU A 242 -5.73 34.17 2.39
CA LEU A 242 -4.97 34.92 3.41
C LEU A 242 -3.83 35.75 2.81
N GLY A 243 -3.12 36.50 3.66
CA GLY A 243 -2.14 37.51 3.25
C GLY A 243 -0.79 37.40 3.94
N MET A 244 -0.43 36.24 4.47
CA MET A 244 0.81 36.06 5.25
C MET A 244 2.06 36.14 4.37
N SER A 245 3.16 36.58 4.96
CA SER A 245 4.50 36.47 4.39
C SER A 245 5.18 35.16 4.80
N LEU A 246 6.26 34.78 4.11
CA LEU A 246 7.12 33.66 4.54
C LEU A 246 7.68 33.86 5.95
N ALA A 247 7.98 35.10 6.33
CA ALA A 247 8.44 35.43 7.68
C ALA A 247 7.32 35.28 8.72
N GLY A 248 6.09 35.69 8.36
CA GLY A 248 4.91 35.48 9.19
C GLY A 248 4.61 34.00 9.41
N ALA A 249 4.66 33.19 8.34
CA ALA A 249 4.48 31.74 8.44
C ALA A 249 5.57 31.08 9.30
N ARG A 250 6.83 31.54 9.19
CA ARG A 250 7.90 31.08 10.08
C ARG A 250 7.64 31.44 11.55
N GLU A 251 7.18 32.65 11.81
CA GLU A 251 6.87 33.10 13.17
C GLU A 251 5.65 32.36 13.74
N ARG A 252 4.64 32.02 12.91
CA ARG A 252 3.55 31.11 13.29
C ARG A 252 4.10 29.78 13.80
N ASP A 253 4.94 29.13 13.01
CA ASP A 253 5.49 27.81 13.35
C ASP A 253 6.34 27.86 14.63
N LEU A 254 7.13 28.92 14.83
CA LEU A 254 7.92 29.11 16.04
C LEU A 254 7.06 29.29 17.30
N ARG A 255 5.98 30.08 17.23
CA ARG A 255 5.07 30.29 18.37
C ARG A 255 4.32 29.02 18.76
N VAL A 256 3.92 28.23 17.76
CA VAL A 256 3.29 26.93 18.01
C VAL A 256 4.31 25.95 18.60
N ALA A 257 5.54 25.92 18.10
CA ALA A 257 6.60 25.08 18.67
C ALA A 257 6.95 25.47 20.12
N GLU A 258 6.96 26.77 20.44
CA GLU A 258 7.13 27.27 21.81
C GLU A 258 5.95 26.87 22.72
N ALA A 259 4.71 27.02 22.26
CA ALA A 259 3.52 26.60 23.00
C ALA A 259 3.45 25.07 23.23
N LEU A 260 4.13 24.29 22.40
CA LEU A 260 4.23 22.83 22.48
C LEU A 260 5.58 22.37 23.04
N GLU A 261 6.36 23.23 23.70
CA GLU A 261 7.64 22.84 24.29
C GLU A 261 7.45 21.68 25.30
N GLY A 262 8.17 20.59 25.10
CA GLY A 262 8.04 19.37 25.90
C GLY A 262 6.82 18.50 25.59
N VAL A 263 6.03 18.84 24.56
CA VAL A 263 4.92 18.02 24.06
C VAL A 263 5.34 17.27 22.79
N PRO A 264 5.14 15.94 22.73
CA PRO A 264 5.19 15.19 21.49
C PRO A 264 4.32 15.82 20.40
N SER A 265 4.89 16.09 19.22
CA SER A 265 4.11 16.64 18.12
C SER A 265 4.47 16.09 16.75
N VAL A 266 3.46 16.04 15.87
CA VAL A 266 3.57 15.63 14.46
C VAL A 266 3.19 16.82 13.58
N TRP A 267 4.12 17.26 12.75
CA TRP A 267 3.96 18.42 11.87
C TRP A 267 3.77 17.99 10.42
N LEU A 268 2.73 18.52 9.79
CA LEU A 268 2.23 18.13 8.48
C LEU A 268 2.05 19.38 7.59
N PRO A 269 2.26 19.28 6.27
CA PRO A 269 2.25 20.45 5.39
C PRO A 269 0.85 20.91 4.98
N GLY A 270 -0.16 20.05 4.97
CA GLY A 270 -1.51 20.39 4.48
C GLY A 270 -1.52 20.93 3.04
N GLY A 271 -2.38 21.92 2.80
CA GLY A 271 -2.50 22.70 1.58
C GLY A 271 -1.30 23.61 1.28
N GLY A 272 -1.34 24.27 0.13
CA GLY A 272 -0.27 25.16 -0.34
C GLY A 272 -0.07 25.06 -1.84
N TYR A 273 -0.48 26.14 -2.52
CA TYR A 273 -0.64 26.24 -3.98
C TYR A 273 0.14 27.44 -4.55
N HIS A 274 0.83 28.18 -3.68
CA HIS A 274 1.86 29.15 -4.04
C HIS A 274 3.19 28.44 -4.39
N SER A 275 4.00 29.00 -5.29
CA SER A 275 5.31 28.46 -5.65
C SER A 275 6.29 28.39 -4.47
N ASP A 276 6.05 29.18 -3.43
CA ASP A 276 6.81 29.17 -2.17
C ASP A 276 6.24 28.27 -1.08
N ALA A 277 5.19 27.48 -1.35
CA ALA A 277 4.63 26.57 -0.35
C ALA A 277 5.67 25.56 0.16
N TRP A 278 6.59 25.11 -0.69
CA TRP A 278 7.71 24.26 -0.26
C TRP A 278 8.64 24.99 0.72
N ARG A 279 8.83 26.32 0.60
CA ARG A 279 9.62 27.13 1.54
C ARG A 279 8.95 27.25 2.90
N VAL A 280 7.61 27.25 2.94
CA VAL A 280 6.85 27.19 4.20
C VAL A 280 7.13 25.86 4.89
N CYS A 281 6.91 24.73 4.21
CA CYS A 281 7.14 23.40 4.78
C CYS A 281 8.60 23.17 5.22
N ALA A 282 9.59 23.56 4.40
CA ALA A 282 10.98 23.53 4.79
C ALA A 282 11.24 24.45 6.00
N GLY A 283 10.59 25.61 6.03
CA GLY A 283 10.65 26.52 7.14
C GLY A 283 10.06 25.99 8.44
N THR A 284 8.98 25.23 8.37
CA THR A 284 8.41 24.51 9.52
C THR A 284 9.42 23.53 10.08
N ALA A 285 10.05 22.70 9.24
CA ALA A 285 11.09 21.78 9.69
C ALA A 285 12.28 22.50 10.35
N LEU A 286 12.66 23.68 9.87
CA LEU A 286 13.70 24.50 10.49
C LEU A 286 13.27 25.16 11.80
N ALA A 287 12.03 25.64 11.89
CA ALA A 287 11.48 26.21 13.11
C ALA A 287 11.45 25.16 14.21
N VAL A 288 10.89 23.99 13.90
CA VAL A 288 10.66 22.90 14.86
C VAL A 288 11.97 22.16 15.18
N GLY A 289 12.81 21.91 14.19
CA GLY A 289 14.04 21.13 14.36
C GLY A 289 15.24 21.92 14.87
N GLN A 290 15.30 23.23 14.61
CA GLN A 290 16.47 24.07 14.92
C GLN A 290 16.12 25.40 15.61
N GLY A 291 14.83 25.73 15.83
CA GLY A 291 14.42 26.99 16.46
C GLY A 291 14.80 28.25 15.66
N THR A 292 15.08 28.11 14.36
CA THR A 292 15.72 29.19 13.59
C THR A 292 14.72 30.06 12.85
N ARG A 293 14.95 31.38 12.90
CA ARG A 293 14.27 32.41 12.08
C ARG A 293 14.96 32.65 10.74
N ARG A 294 16.01 31.89 10.42
CA ARG A 294 16.77 32.07 9.18
C ARG A 294 15.85 31.90 7.96
N ALA A 295 15.81 32.94 7.13
CA ALA A 295 15.08 32.93 5.88
C ALA A 295 15.73 31.96 4.87
N ILE A 296 14.88 31.29 4.10
CA ILE A 296 15.30 30.57 2.90
C ILE A 296 15.46 31.61 1.79
N PRO A 297 16.62 31.68 1.11
CA PRO A 297 16.82 32.67 0.05
C PRO A 297 15.76 32.55 -1.06
N LEU A 298 15.26 33.69 -1.53
CA LEU A 298 14.22 33.73 -2.57
C LEU A 298 14.77 33.32 -3.95
N ASP A 299 16.06 33.51 -4.16
CA ASP A 299 16.83 33.10 -5.34
C ASP A 299 17.33 31.65 -5.29
N TYR A 300 17.08 30.93 -4.18
CA TYR A 300 17.43 29.51 -4.09
C TYR A 300 16.48 28.66 -4.94
N ASP A 301 17.01 27.99 -5.96
CA ASP A 301 16.29 26.99 -6.72
C ASP A 301 16.67 25.57 -6.22
N PRO A 302 15.70 24.80 -5.68
CA PRO A 302 15.97 23.45 -5.18
C PRO A 302 16.35 22.48 -6.29
N LEU A 303 15.88 22.69 -7.53
CA LEU A 303 16.25 21.84 -8.66
C LEU A 303 17.70 22.08 -9.08
N ASP A 304 18.06 23.33 -9.33
CA ASP A 304 19.42 23.66 -9.74
C ASP A 304 20.44 23.24 -8.68
N ALA A 305 20.12 23.43 -7.40
CA ALA A 305 20.96 22.98 -6.31
C ALA A 305 21.13 21.45 -6.29
N HIS A 306 20.03 20.70 -6.43
CA HIS A 306 20.05 19.25 -6.42
C HIS A 306 20.85 18.67 -7.60
N PHE A 307 20.62 19.17 -8.81
CA PHE A 307 21.37 18.74 -9.99
C PHE A 307 22.84 19.14 -9.93
N SER A 308 23.17 20.31 -9.35
CA SER A 308 24.56 20.69 -9.10
C SER A 308 25.24 19.72 -8.12
N ALA A 309 24.55 19.31 -7.05
CA ALA A 309 25.07 18.32 -6.09
C ALA A 309 25.22 16.91 -6.70
N ILE A 310 24.37 16.53 -7.66
CA ILE A 310 24.56 15.30 -8.45
C ILE A 310 25.81 15.42 -9.32
N ALA A 311 25.94 16.52 -10.07
CA ALA A 311 27.07 16.75 -10.96
C ALA A 311 28.42 16.78 -10.21
N GLU A 312 28.46 17.36 -9.00
CA GLU A 312 29.67 17.35 -8.15
C GLU A 312 30.05 15.92 -7.71
N ARG A 313 29.07 15.07 -7.37
CA ARG A 313 29.31 13.67 -7.00
C ARG A 313 29.87 12.86 -8.18
N LEU A 314 29.24 12.99 -9.35
CA LEU A 314 29.68 12.32 -10.58
C LEU A 314 31.04 12.85 -11.07
N GLY A 315 31.29 14.15 -10.93
CA GLY A 315 32.55 14.80 -11.28
C GLY A 315 33.70 14.48 -10.33
N GLY A 316 33.41 14.12 -9.07
CA GLY A 316 34.40 13.68 -8.08
C GLY A 316 34.97 12.29 -8.34
N GLU A 317 34.19 11.40 -8.97
CA GLU A 317 34.62 10.05 -9.37
C GLU A 317 35.37 10.04 -10.72
N SER A 318 35.24 11.10 -11.52
CA SER A 318 35.85 11.23 -12.85
C SER A 318 37.27 11.81 -12.84
N ARG A 319 38.15 11.28 -11.98
CA ARG A 319 39.61 11.40 -12.11
C ARG A 319 40.27 10.01 -12.15
N GLY A 320 39.86 9.21 -13.12
CA GLY A 320 40.55 7.97 -13.46
C GLY A 320 39.80 7.15 -14.50
N GLY A 321 40.24 7.25 -15.76
CA GLY A 321 39.88 6.31 -16.83
C GLY A 321 38.54 6.63 -17.50
N GLY A 322 38.58 6.91 -18.80
CA GLY A 322 37.38 6.94 -19.61
C GLY A 322 36.84 5.52 -19.76
N ASP A 323 35.55 5.37 -19.49
CA ASP A 323 34.68 4.40 -20.13
C ASP A 323 33.27 5.00 -20.16
N GLU A 324 32.55 4.72 -21.24
CA GLU A 324 31.19 5.15 -21.48
C GLU A 324 30.29 4.75 -20.31
N PHE A 325 29.78 5.73 -19.56
CA PHE A 325 28.75 5.50 -18.56
C PHE A 325 27.50 4.94 -19.26
N GLU A 326 27.04 3.75 -18.87
CA GLU A 326 25.77 3.21 -19.34
C GLU A 326 24.64 4.14 -18.88
N LEU A 327 23.97 4.78 -19.85
CA LEU A 327 22.85 5.72 -19.66
C LEU A 327 21.78 5.22 -18.67
N ALA A 328 21.65 3.89 -18.53
CA ALA A 328 20.68 3.22 -17.68
C ALA A 328 20.89 3.47 -16.17
N GLU A 329 22.14 3.59 -15.70
CA GLU A 329 22.42 3.82 -14.27
C GLU A 329 22.13 5.27 -13.86
N ILE A 330 22.47 6.22 -14.74
CA ILE A 330 22.17 7.65 -14.57
C ILE A 330 20.65 7.89 -14.67
N GLU A 331 19.95 7.20 -15.57
CA GLU A 331 18.48 7.28 -15.65
C GLU A 331 17.79 6.75 -14.38
N ALA A 332 18.33 5.70 -13.78
CA ALA A 332 17.79 5.11 -12.55
C ALA A 332 17.94 6.04 -11.33
N GLU A 333 19.03 6.81 -11.24
CA GLU A 333 19.23 7.81 -10.20
C GLU A 333 18.48 9.12 -10.45
N LEU A 334 18.39 9.60 -11.70
CA LEU A 334 17.80 10.91 -12.04
C LEU A 334 16.27 10.91 -12.13
N PHE A 335 15.67 9.86 -12.72
CA PHE A 335 14.23 9.85 -13.00
C PHE A 335 13.44 9.04 -11.97
N GLY A 336 14.13 8.36 -11.04
CA GLY A 336 13.53 7.27 -10.28
C GLY A 336 13.12 6.15 -11.23
N ARG A 337 13.01 4.93 -10.72
CA ARG A 337 12.59 3.79 -11.56
C ARG A 337 11.24 4.07 -12.27
N GLY A 338 11.32 4.36 -13.56
CA GLY A 338 10.26 4.20 -14.56
C GLY A 338 9.45 5.45 -14.92
N LEU A 339 9.68 5.96 -16.15
CA LEU A 339 8.59 6.47 -17.00
C LEU A 339 7.42 5.47 -16.97
N PRO A 340 6.15 5.90 -17.08
CA PRO A 340 5.00 5.06 -16.78
C PRO A 340 4.93 3.90 -17.79
N ALA A 341 5.53 2.77 -17.42
CA ALA A 341 5.22 1.49 -18.03
C ALA A 341 3.71 1.37 -17.97
N GLN A 342 3.08 1.24 -19.13
CA GLN A 342 1.66 1.04 -19.33
C GLN A 342 1.13 0.13 -18.21
N ARG A 343 0.46 0.73 -17.21
CA ARG A 343 0.30 0.12 -15.89
C ARG A 343 -0.63 -1.09 -16.01
N MET A 344 -0.01 -2.27 -16.05
CA MET A 344 -0.68 -3.52 -16.31
C MET A 344 -1.87 -3.70 -15.36
N ARG A 345 -3.01 -4.07 -15.93
CA ARG A 345 -4.22 -4.48 -15.20
C ARG A 345 -4.46 -5.96 -15.45
N LEU A 346 -4.92 -6.66 -14.43
CA LEU A 346 -5.37 -8.03 -14.54
C LEU A 346 -6.73 -8.02 -15.27
N PHE A 347 -6.76 -8.63 -16.46
CA PHE A 347 -7.89 -8.68 -17.38
C PHE A 347 -8.55 -7.31 -17.63
N ASP A 348 -7.72 -6.26 -17.72
CA ASP A 348 -8.13 -4.85 -17.88
C ASP A 348 -9.03 -4.29 -16.76
N THR A 349 -9.27 -5.09 -15.72
CA THR A 349 -10.27 -4.82 -14.69
C THR A 349 -9.59 -4.37 -13.40
N TRP A 350 -8.69 -5.19 -12.86
CA TRP A 350 -8.12 -4.98 -11.53
C TRP A 350 -6.67 -4.48 -11.60
N ASN A 351 -6.36 -3.46 -10.80
CA ASN A 351 -4.99 -2.99 -10.58
C ASN A 351 -4.41 -3.64 -9.30
N PRO A 352 -3.08 -3.61 -9.09
CA PRO A 352 -2.45 -4.20 -7.90
C PRO A 352 -3.06 -3.76 -6.56
N ALA A 353 -3.35 -2.46 -6.39
CA ALA A 353 -3.92 -1.94 -5.15
C ALA A 353 -5.35 -2.45 -4.91
N GLY A 354 -6.16 -2.55 -5.96
CA GLY A 354 -7.49 -3.14 -5.92
C GLY A 354 -7.46 -4.62 -5.53
N ILE A 355 -6.49 -5.38 -6.05
CA ILE A 355 -6.28 -6.78 -5.66
C ILE A 355 -5.87 -6.87 -4.18
N GLU A 356 -4.92 -6.04 -3.73
CA GLU A 356 -4.52 -6.00 -2.31
C GLU A 356 -5.68 -5.67 -1.39
N TYR A 357 -6.53 -4.71 -1.76
CA TYR A 357 -7.74 -4.36 -1.01
C TYR A 357 -8.75 -5.53 -0.97
N ALA A 358 -8.96 -6.22 -2.09
CA ALA A 358 -9.83 -7.39 -2.13
C ALA A 358 -9.32 -8.50 -1.18
N LEU A 359 -8.00 -8.77 -1.19
CA LEU A 359 -7.38 -9.72 -0.26
C LEU A 359 -7.55 -9.30 1.20
N TYR A 360 -7.53 -8.00 1.50
CA TYR A 360 -7.87 -7.50 2.84
C TYR A 360 -9.33 -7.79 3.18
N ARG A 361 -10.27 -7.45 2.28
CA ARG A 361 -11.71 -7.60 2.49
C ARG A 361 -12.17 -9.04 2.62
N PHE A 362 -11.53 -9.97 1.92
CA PHE A 362 -11.77 -11.41 2.07
C PHE A 362 -11.08 -12.02 3.30
N GLY A 363 -10.43 -11.22 4.16
CA GLY A 363 -9.81 -11.71 5.39
C GLY A 363 -8.46 -12.40 5.22
N ILE A 364 -7.91 -12.44 3.99
CA ILE A 364 -6.61 -13.05 3.67
C ILE A 364 -5.47 -12.28 4.32
N LEU A 365 -5.37 -10.95 4.10
CA LEU A 365 -4.28 -10.16 4.69
C LEU A 365 -4.33 -10.17 6.23
N PRO A 366 -5.50 -10.02 6.89
CA PRO A 366 -5.62 -10.23 8.34
C PRO A 366 -5.16 -11.62 8.82
N HIS A 367 -5.46 -12.69 8.09
CA HIS A 367 -4.96 -14.03 8.41
C HIS A 367 -3.43 -14.10 8.32
N LEU A 368 -2.85 -13.60 7.23
CA LEU A 368 -1.39 -13.58 7.03
C LEU A 368 -0.67 -12.75 8.11
N ARG A 369 -1.28 -11.68 8.63
CA ARG A 369 -0.75 -10.94 9.78
C ARG A 369 -0.63 -11.78 11.03
N ARG A 370 -1.61 -12.65 11.31
CA ARG A 370 -1.54 -13.56 12.46
C ARG A 370 -0.42 -14.59 12.33
N LEU A 371 -0.04 -14.93 11.10
CA LEU A 371 1.16 -15.73 10.80
C LEU A 371 2.47 -14.92 10.90
N GLY A 372 2.37 -13.62 11.19
CA GLY A 372 3.50 -12.72 11.39
C GLY A 372 4.05 -12.08 10.12
N TYR A 373 3.26 -12.02 9.05
CA TYR A 373 3.61 -11.27 7.84
C TYR A 373 3.07 -9.84 7.90
N GLY A 374 3.82 -8.89 7.33
CA GLY A 374 3.45 -7.49 7.25
C GLY A 374 3.80 -6.88 5.90
N ASP A 375 3.58 -5.56 5.75
CA ASP A 375 3.94 -4.78 4.57
C ASP A 375 3.58 -5.45 3.23
N PHE A 376 2.33 -5.87 3.10
CA PHE A 376 1.87 -6.56 1.90
C PHE A 376 1.99 -5.67 0.67
N ARG A 377 2.35 -6.29 -0.45
CA ARG A 377 2.43 -5.64 -1.76
C ARG A 377 2.01 -6.61 -2.84
N VAL A 378 1.11 -6.19 -3.72
CA VAL A 378 0.76 -6.94 -4.92
C VAL A 378 1.55 -6.42 -6.13
N THR A 379 2.01 -7.31 -6.99
CA THR A 379 2.63 -6.97 -8.28
C THR A 379 1.99 -7.76 -9.42
N LEU A 380 1.92 -7.15 -10.60
CA LEU A 380 1.45 -7.78 -11.84
C LEU A 380 2.57 -7.82 -12.87
N SER A 381 2.65 -8.89 -13.64
CA SER A 381 3.57 -9.04 -14.78
C SER A 381 2.99 -9.97 -15.85
N GLN A 382 3.47 -9.88 -17.09
CA GLN A 382 3.15 -10.87 -18.12
C GLN A 382 4.02 -12.12 -17.95
N ALA A 383 3.42 -13.30 -18.10
CA ALA A 383 4.09 -14.59 -18.16
C ALA A 383 3.75 -15.27 -19.51
N SER A 384 4.52 -16.30 -19.88
CA SER A 384 4.32 -17.01 -21.16
C SER A 384 2.92 -17.61 -21.33
N ALA A 385 2.30 -18.01 -20.22
CA ALA A 385 0.99 -18.66 -20.18
C ALA A 385 -0.13 -17.73 -19.65
N GLY A 386 0.08 -16.42 -19.57
CA GLY A 386 -0.96 -15.48 -19.12
C GLY A 386 -0.45 -14.37 -18.21
N GLN A 387 -1.36 -13.79 -17.44
CA GLN A 387 -1.04 -12.69 -16.52
C GLN A 387 -0.68 -13.23 -15.14
N CYS A 388 0.45 -12.79 -14.60
CA CYS A 388 0.95 -13.22 -13.30
C CYS A 388 0.59 -12.20 -12.21
N VAL A 389 0.08 -12.69 -11.08
CA VAL A 389 -0.16 -11.93 -9.85
C VAL A 389 0.74 -12.49 -8.76
N ARG A 390 1.47 -11.62 -8.06
CA ARG A 390 2.27 -12.00 -6.88
C ARG A 390 1.88 -11.18 -5.66
N LEU A 391 1.72 -11.85 -4.53
CA LEU A 391 1.60 -11.25 -3.20
C LEU A 391 2.94 -11.37 -2.47
N HIS A 392 3.57 -10.23 -2.23
CA HIS A 392 4.77 -10.09 -1.43
C HIS A 392 4.40 -9.69 -0.01
N ALA A 393 5.21 -10.11 0.95
CA ALA A 393 5.13 -9.65 2.33
C ALA A 393 6.52 -9.52 2.95
N ALA A 394 6.66 -8.55 3.86
CA ALA A 394 7.85 -8.44 4.67
C ALA A 394 7.71 -9.27 5.96
N ILE A 395 8.84 -9.84 6.39
CA ILE A 395 9.04 -10.35 7.73
C ILE A 395 10.00 -9.39 8.42
N THR A 396 9.55 -8.82 9.54
CA THR A 396 10.37 -7.96 10.38
C THR A 396 10.82 -8.74 11.61
N THR A 397 12.10 -9.03 11.72
CA THR A 397 12.69 -9.72 12.87
C THR A 397 13.45 -8.73 13.76
N PRO A 398 13.37 -8.86 15.10
CA PRO A 398 14.27 -8.13 15.98
C PRO A 398 15.71 -8.51 15.64
N ALA A 399 16.60 -7.52 15.45
CA ALA A 399 18.03 -7.82 15.42
C ALA A 399 18.46 -8.41 16.76
N LEU A 400 19.49 -9.27 16.77
CA LEU A 400 20.09 -9.76 18.01
C LEU A 400 20.51 -8.55 18.89
N GLY A 401 19.86 -8.40 20.04
CA GLY A 401 19.99 -7.24 20.93
C GLY A 401 18.82 -6.27 20.79
N SER A 402 18.12 -6.00 21.89
CA SER A 402 16.85 -5.25 21.99
C SER A 402 16.91 -3.75 21.61
N ARG A 403 17.98 -3.28 20.97
CA ARG A 403 18.17 -1.89 20.50
C ARG A 403 18.71 -1.76 19.07
N GLY A 404 18.82 -2.85 18.31
CA GLY A 404 19.28 -2.82 16.91
C GLY A 404 18.17 -2.51 15.90
N PRO A 405 18.50 -1.98 14.70
CA PRO A 405 17.53 -1.82 13.60
C PRO A 405 16.92 -3.17 13.23
N ARG A 406 15.59 -3.22 13.03
CA ARG A 406 14.89 -4.48 12.71
C ARG A 406 15.32 -4.96 11.32
N LEU A 407 15.65 -6.25 11.19
CA LEU A 407 15.98 -6.88 9.91
C LEU A 407 14.68 -7.17 9.14
N ARG A 408 14.58 -6.63 7.93
CA ARG A 408 13.41 -6.78 7.05
C ARG A 408 13.79 -7.65 5.86
N SER A 409 13.10 -8.77 5.69
CA SER A 409 13.23 -9.65 4.51
C SER A 409 11.90 -9.73 3.77
N GLU A 410 11.90 -9.54 2.46
CA GLU A 410 10.71 -9.65 1.60
C GLU A 410 10.59 -11.09 1.05
N HIS A 411 9.37 -11.62 1.03
CA HIS A 411 9.07 -12.98 0.56
C HIS A 411 7.83 -12.98 -0.34
N VAL A 412 7.83 -13.82 -1.37
CA VAL A 412 6.61 -14.12 -2.17
C VAL A 412 5.79 -15.17 -1.45
N LEU A 413 4.58 -14.79 -1.01
CA LEU A 413 3.65 -15.66 -0.31
C LEU A 413 2.69 -16.37 -1.25
N ALA A 414 2.24 -15.69 -2.31
CA ALA A 414 1.39 -16.27 -3.31
C ALA A 414 1.81 -15.82 -4.71
N GLU A 415 1.78 -16.74 -5.67
CA GLU A 415 1.95 -16.46 -7.09
C GLU A 415 0.90 -17.24 -7.87
N CYS A 416 0.16 -16.58 -8.75
CA CYS A 416 -0.71 -17.25 -9.72
C CYS A 416 -0.50 -16.71 -11.13
N VAL A 417 -0.69 -17.56 -12.13
CA VAL A 417 -0.71 -17.19 -13.55
C VAL A 417 -2.09 -17.54 -14.11
N LEU A 418 -2.80 -16.53 -14.58
CA LEU A 418 -4.19 -16.62 -15.00
C LEU A 418 -4.33 -16.26 -16.49
N ALA A 419 -5.20 -16.96 -17.20
CA ALA A 419 -5.53 -16.67 -18.59
C ALA A 419 -7.03 -16.89 -18.87
N ARG A 420 -7.55 -16.27 -19.93
CA ARG A 420 -8.80 -16.69 -20.55
C ARG A 420 -8.47 -17.78 -21.56
N GLN A 421 -9.10 -18.94 -21.47
CA GLN A 421 -8.86 -20.04 -22.39
C GLN A 421 -10.14 -20.81 -22.69
N ARG A 422 -10.26 -21.27 -23.93
CA ARG A 422 -11.37 -22.11 -24.37
C ARG A 422 -11.11 -23.57 -24.08
N VAL A 423 -12.06 -24.22 -23.40
CA VAL A 423 -12.07 -25.67 -23.15
C VAL A 423 -13.47 -26.18 -23.45
N ASP A 424 -13.59 -27.20 -24.30
CA ASP A 424 -14.87 -27.80 -24.73
C ASP A 424 -15.93 -26.78 -25.21
N GLY A 425 -15.47 -25.74 -25.93
CA GLY A 425 -16.32 -24.68 -26.46
C GLY A 425 -16.66 -23.55 -25.48
N HIS A 426 -16.35 -23.70 -24.19
CA HIS A 426 -16.57 -22.72 -23.13
C HIS A 426 -15.32 -21.88 -22.85
N GLU A 427 -15.48 -20.57 -22.68
CA GLU A 427 -14.41 -19.70 -22.19
C GLU A 427 -14.33 -19.80 -20.66
N LEU A 428 -13.17 -20.15 -20.13
CA LEU A 428 -12.92 -20.38 -18.70
C LEU A 428 -11.77 -19.53 -18.19
N LEU A 429 -11.77 -19.25 -16.89
CA LEU A 429 -10.60 -18.71 -16.19
C LEU A 429 -9.60 -19.85 -15.95
N PHE A 430 -8.52 -19.86 -16.71
CA PHE A 430 -7.50 -20.89 -16.64
C PHE A 430 -6.41 -20.51 -15.63
N ILE A 431 -6.19 -21.36 -14.64
CA ILE A 431 -5.18 -21.23 -13.59
C ILE A 431 -3.96 -22.04 -14.04
N ASN A 432 -3.07 -21.39 -14.78
CA ASN A 432 -1.87 -22.01 -15.35
C ASN A 432 -0.81 -22.30 -14.28
N TRP A 433 -0.81 -21.52 -13.21
CA TRP A 433 0.10 -21.71 -12.09
C TRP A 433 -0.54 -21.18 -10.82
N LEU A 434 -0.31 -21.86 -9.70
CA LEU A 434 -0.67 -21.38 -8.37
C LEU A 434 0.34 -21.92 -7.35
N THR A 435 0.94 -21.01 -6.59
CA THR A 435 1.75 -21.35 -5.41
C THR A 435 1.27 -20.52 -4.22
N LEU A 436 1.17 -21.17 -3.07
CA LEU A 436 0.81 -20.57 -1.78
C LEU A 436 1.84 -21.04 -0.76
N ARG A 437 2.83 -20.21 -0.46
CA ARG A 437 4.02 -20.57 0.31
C ARG A 437 4.00 -19.94 1.69
N ASN A 438 4.31 -20.71 2.72
CA ASN A 438 4.56 -20.23 4.07
C ASN A 438 6.06 -20.32 4.42
N PRO A 439 6.90 -19.35 3.99
CA PRO A 439 8.33 -19.30 4.35
C PRO A 439 8.63 -19.30 5.85
N ARG A 440 7.66 -18.95 6.72
CA ARG A 440 7.85 -18.88 8.18
C ARG A 440 7.58 -20.19 8.89
N ALA A 441 6.87 -21.13 8.27
CA ALA A 441 6.76 -22.46 8.82
C ALA A 441 8.17 -23.03 8.99
N ALA A 442 8.46 -23.61 10.16
CA ALA A 442 9.75 -24.28 10.39
C ALA A 442 10.07 -25.17 9.18
N ALA A 443 11.34 -25.20 8.75
CA ALA A 443 11.77 -26.12 7.70
C ALA A 443 11.20 -27.49 8.05
N ALA A 444 10.21 -27.94 7.26
CA ALA A 444 9.53 -29.18 7.56
C ALA A 444 10.64 -30.26 7.59
N PRO A 445 10.65 -31.16 8.58
CA PRO A 445 11.59 -32.27 8.59
C PRO A 445 11.64 -32.91 7.20
N GLU A 446 12.85 -33.27 6.76
CA GLU A 446 13.06 -33.87 5.45
C GLU A 446 12.10 -35.07 5.30
N GLY A 447 11.18 -34.98 4.35
CA GLY A 447 10.13 -35.99 4.16
C GLY A 447 8.70 -35.59 4.56
N ASP A 448 8.42 -34.35 4.96
CA ASP A 448 7.04 -33.85 5.21
C ASP A 448 6.39 -33.14 4.01
N LEU A 449 7.18 -32.60 3.07
CA LEU A 449 6.69 -31.92 1.87
C LEU A 449 6.11 -32.90 0.83
N LEU A 450 5.10 -32.47 0.08
CA LEU A 450 4.57 -33.20 -1.08
C LEU A 450 5.44 -32.95 -2.32
N PRO A 451 5.39 -33.83 -3.34
CA PRO A 451 6.09 -33.62 -4.59
C PRO A 451 5.85 -32.23 -5.18
N GLY A 452 6.92 -31.54 -5.56
CA GLY A 452 6.87 -30.18 -6.13
C GLY A 452 6.76 -29.04 -5.10
N GLN A 453 6.71 -29.31 -3.79
CA GLN A 453 6.71 -28.27 -2.77
C GLN A 453 8.11 -27.91 -2.29
N GLU A 454 8.43 -26.62 -2.28
CA GLU A 454 9.67 -26.08 -1.69
C GLU A 454 9.50 -25.60 -0.23
N ALA A 455 8.25 -25.38 0.19
CA ALA A 455 7.90 -24.91 1.54
C ALA A 455 6.47 -25.37 1.89
N PRO A 456 6.10 -25.42 3.19
CA PRO A 456 4.73 -25.69 3.59
C PRO A 456 3.74 -24.68 2.99
N GLY A 457 2.52 -25.14 2.73
CA GLY A 457 1.45 -24.31 2.18
C GLY A 457 0.90 -23.30 3.19
N LEU A 458 0.30 -22.20 2.70
CA LEU A 458 -0.40 -21.23 3.56
C LEU A 458 -1.74 -21.74 4.12
N GLY A 459 -2.26 -22.87 3.61
CA GLY A 459 -3.58 -23.37 3.99
C GLY A 459 -4.76 -22.57 3.42
N LEU A 460 -4.50 -21.64 2.49
CA LEU A 460 -5.50 -20.73 1.91
C LEU A 460 -6.07 -21.20 0.56
N MET A 461 -5.99 -22.50 0.27
CA MET A 461 -6.39 -23.03 -1.04
C MET A 461 -7.89 -22.80 -1.30
N ARG A 462 -8.74 -23.07 -0.30
CA ARG A 462 -10.19 -22.95 -0.44
C ARG A 462 -10.60 -21.51 -0.74
N GLU A 463 -10.08 -20.56 0.03
CA GLU A 463 -10.38 -19.14 -0.15
C GLU A 463 -9.84 -18.62 -1.49
N THR A 464 -8.72 -19.18 -1.96
CA THR A 464 -8.14 -18.83 -3.27
C THR A 464 -9.04 -19.33 -4.42
N GLU A 465 -9.61 -20.53 -4.29
CA GLU A 465 -10.57 -21.06 -5.27
C GLU A 465 -11.86 -20.23 -5.30
N GLU A 466 -12.42 -19.88 -4.14
CA GLU A 466 -13.59 -18.99 -4.03
C GLU A 466 -13.31 -17.64 -4.73
N ILE A 467 -12.11 -17.07 -4.57
CA ILE A 467 -11.70 -15.85 -5.30
C ILE A 467 -11.68 -16.07 -6.81
N PHE A 468 -11.19 -17.21 -7.30
CA PHE A 468 -11.16 -17.50 -8.75
C PHE A 468 -12.55 -17.72 -9.32
N GLU A 469 -13.47 -18.33 -8.57
CA GLU A 469 -14.88 -18.45 -8.97
C GLU A 469 -15.53 -17.07 -9.09
N MET A 470 -15.38 -16.20 -8.08
CA MET A 470 -15.87 -14.82 -8.13
C MET A 470 -15.25 -14.01 -9.28
N MET A 471 -13.96 -14.25 -9.58
CA MET A 471 -13.31 -13.65 -10.74
C MET A 471 -13.91 -14.15 -12.05
N ALA A 472 -14.14 -15.45 -12.18
CA ALA A 472 -14.75 -16.03 -13.38
C ALA A 472 -16.16 -15.47 -13.62
N GLU A 473 -16.99 -15.38 -12.57
CA GLU A 473 -18.32 -14.78 -12.62
C GLU A 473 -18.25 -13.31 -13.07
N ARG A 474 -17.34 -12.52 -12.48
CA ARG A 474 -17.19 -11.10 -12.82
C ARG A 474 -16.63 -10.84 -14.21
N LEU A 475 -15.92 -11.81 -14.77
CA LEU A 475 -15.42 -11.78 -16.16
C LEU A 475 -16.41 -12.40 -17.15
N GLU A 476 -17.61 -12.80 -16.69
CA GLU A 476 -18.64 -13.46 -17.50
C GLU A 476 -18.13 -14.77 -18.16
N LEU A 477 -17.27 -15.50 -17.45
CA LEU A 477 -16.72 -16.79 -17.89
C LEU A 477 -17.58 -17.96 -17.38
N ALA A 478 -17.56 -19.07 -18.10
CA ALA A 478 -18.42 -20.22 -17.79
C ALA A 478 -17.96 -21.03 -16.56
N GLY A 479 -16.77 -20.74 -16.03
CA GLY A 479 -16.17 -21.44 -14.91
C GLY A 479 -14.66 -21.29 -14.87
N THR A 480 -14.00 -22.22 -14.19
CA THR A 480 -12.56 -22.22 -13.98
C THR A 480 -11.93 -23.52 -14.49
N ALA A 481 -10.65 -23.46 -14.86
CA ALA A 481 -9.89 -24.62 -15.32
C ALA A 481 -8.46 -24.61 -14.74
N LEU A 482 -7.89 -25.79 -14.57
CA LEU A 482 -6.50 -25.96 -14.11
C LEU A 482 -5.89 -27.25 -14.69
N CYS A 483 -4.56 -27.34 -14.70
CA CYS A 483 -3.85 -28.57 -15.06
C CYS A 483 -2.97 -29.01 -13.87
N PRO A 484 -3.41 -30.00 -13.07
CA PRO A 484 -2.69 -30.39 -11.87
C PRO A 484 -1.43 -31.18 -12.23
N ALA A 485 -0.26 -30.60 -11.91
CA ALA A 485 1.04 -31.22 -12.16
C ALA A 485 1.28 -32.50 -11.33
N HIS A 486 0.53 -32.69 -10.24
CA HIS A 486 0.67 -33.82 -9.33
C HIS A 486 -0.68 -34.40 -8.90
N TYR A 487 -0.68 -35.69 -8.55
CA TYR A 487 -1.87 -36.43 -8.12
C TYR A 487 -2.64 -35.76 -6.96
N HIS A 488 -1.94 -35.33 -5.90
CA HIS A 488 -2.59 -34.70 -4.75
C HIS A 488 -3.30 -33.38 -5.12
N LEU A 489 -2.82 -32.65 -6.12
CA LEU A 489 -3.48 -31.44 -6.62
C LEU A 489 -4.78 -31.79 -7.33
N ALA A 490 -4.82 -32.87 -8.12
CA ALA A 490 -6.03 -33.35 -8.75
C ALA A 490 -7.08 -33.84 -7.73
N VAL A 491 -6.65 -34.55 -6.69
CA VAL A 491 -7.53 -34.96 -5.57
C VAL A 491 -8.05 -33.75 -4.80
N SER A 492 -7.18 -32.76 -4.56
CA SER A 492 -7.58 -31.51 -3.92
C SER A 492 -8.64 -30.80 -4.76
N ALA A 493 -8.42 -30.66 -6.06
CA ALA A 493 -9.36 -30.01 -6.99
C ALA A 493 -10.68 -30.79 -7.11
N SER A 494 -10.65 -32.13 -7.17
CA SER A 494 -11.88 -32.92 -7.33
C SER A 494 -12.84 -32.79 -6.15
N ARG A 495 -12.30 -32.64 -4.94
CA ARG A 495 -13.10 -32.35 -3.73
C ARG A 495 -13.80 -30.99 -3.77
N ARG A 496 -13.40 -30.09 -4.68
CA ARG A 496 -14.07 -28.80 -4.97
C ARG A 496 -14.86 -28.80 -6.27
N GLY A 497 -15.21 -29.97 -6.79
CA GLY A 497 -16.08 -30.06 -7.97
C GLY A 497 -15.36 -29.91 -9.31
N TYR A 498 -14.03 -29.90 -9.33
CA TYR A 498 -13.29 -30.07 -10.57
C TYR A 498 -13.36 -31.52 -11.05
N ARG A 499 -13.41 -31.70 -12.36
CA ARG A 499 -13.26 -33.01 -13.01
C ARG A 499 -12.35 -32.88 -14.21
N PHE A 500 -11.74 -33.97 -14.66
CA PHE A 500 -11.02 -33.93 -15.95
C PHE A 500 -12.02 -33.69 -17.09
N ALA A 501 -11.65 -32.83 -18.05
CA ALA A 501 -12.47 -32.55 -19.22
C ALA A 501 -12.64 -33.79 -20.10
N ASP A 502 -11.56 -34.56 -20.25
CA ASP A 502 -11.55 -35.86 -20.93
C ASP A 502 -12.12 -36.95 -20.00
N GLY A 503 -13.19 -37.61 -20.45
CA GLY A 503 -13.96 -38.61 -19.71
C GLY A 503 -13.12 -39.83 -19.36
N ALA A 504 -12.38 -40.38 -20.31
CA ALA A 504 -11.49 -41.52 -20.05
C ALA A 504 -10.42 -41.16 -18.99
N ARG A 505 -9.79 -39.99 -19.09
CA ARG A 505 -8.85 -39.51 -18.09
C ARG A 505 -9.51 -39.34 -16.73
N HIS A 506 -10.74 -38.84 -16.69
CA HIS A 506 -11.52 -38.72 -15.45
C HIS A 506 -11.79 -40.07 -14.82
N GLY A 507 -12.27 -41.05 -15.58
CA GLY A 507 -12.52 -42.41 -15.12
C GLY A 507 -11.26 -43.11 -14.60
N ARG A 508 -10.14 -42.95 -15.32
CA ARG A 508 -8.83 -43.46 -14.86
C ARG A 508 -8.39 -42.83 -13.54
N PHE A 509 -8.64 -41.53 -13.36
CA PHE A 509 -8.36 -40.84 -12.11
C PHE A 509 -9.26 -41.33 -10.96
N GLU A 510 -10.55 -41.57 -11.21
CA GLU A 510 -11.45 -42.16 -10.21
C GLU A 510 -11.00 -43.57 -9.79
N ALA A 511 -10.60 -44.41 -10.75
CA ALA A 511 -10.03 -45.73 -10.46
C ALA A 511 -8.73 -45.62 -9.63
N LEU A 512 -7.86 -44.67 -9.96
CA LEU A 512 -6.64 -44.41 -9.20
C LEU A 512 -6.94 -43.97 -7.75
N MET A 513 -7.96 -43.13 -7.54
CA MET A 513 -8.41 -42.75 -6.19
C MET A 513 -9.00 -43.95 -5.42
N ARG A 514 -9.84 -44.76 -6.08
CA ARG A 514 -10.42 -45.99 -5.51
C ARG A 514 -9.33 -46.95 -5.03
N ASP A 515 -8.37 -47.25 -5.89
CA ASP A 515 -7.41 -48.32 -5.64
C ASP A 515 -6.27 -47.89 -4.71
N LEU A 516 -5.98 -46.59 -4.62
CA LEU A 516 -4.96 -46.05 -3.71
C LEU A 516 -5.55 -45.47 -2.41
N GLU A 517 -6.87 -45.55 -2.20
CA GLU A 517 -7.54 -45.09 -0.97
C GLU A 517 -6.83 -45.56 0.32
N PRO A 518 -6.41 -46.84 0.47
CA PRO A 518 -5.80 -47.32 1.71
C PRO A 518 -4.47 -46.65 2.08
N LEU A 519 -3.75 -46.07 1.11
CA LEU A 519 -2.49 -45.36 1.35
C LEU A 519 -2.72 -43.95 1.91
N GLY A 520 -3.90 -43.37 1.68
CA GLY A 520 -4.15 -41.95 1.87
C GLY A 520 -3.44 -41.07 0.84
N VAL A 521 -3.91 -39.83 0.68
CA VAL A 521 -3.50 -38.92 -0.41
C VAL A 521 -2.00 -38.64 -0.43
N ARG A 522 -1.38 -38.50 0.75
CA ARG A 522 0.06 -38.20 0.88
C ARG A 522 0.92 -39.34 0.35
N ALA A 523 0.76 -40.53 0.91
CA ALA A 523 1.57 -41.69 0.53
C ALA A 523 1.26 -42.13 -0.91
N ALA A 524 0.01 -42.02 -1.35
CA ALA A 524 -0.37 -42.24 -2.74
C ALA A 524 0.33 -41.25 -3.69
N SER A 525 0.38 -39.96 -3.35
CA SER A 525 1.06 -38.96 -4.19
C SER A 525 2.56 -39.21 -4.28
N ILE A 526 3.20 -39.62 -3.18
CA ILE A 526 4.62 -40.00 -3.17
C ILE A 526 4.84 -41.25 -4.03
N ALA A 527 3.99 -42.27 -3.89
CA ALA A 527 4.08 -43.49 -4.69
C ALA A 527 3.91 -43.25 -6.19
N VAL A 528 2.98 -42.38 -6.59
CA VAL A 528 2.80 -41.99 -7.99
C VAL A 528 4.05 -41.25 -8.49
N TYR A 529 4.58 -40.33 -7.70
CA TYR A 529 5.76 -39.53 -8.06
C TYR A 529 7.04 -40.38 -8.21
N GLU A 530 7.23 -41.36 -7.31
CA GLU A 530 8.36 -42.31 -7.32
C GLU A 530 8.19 -43.43 -8.37
N GLY A 531 7.10 -43.44 -9.15
CA GLY A 531 6.85 -44.47 -10.16
C GLY A 531 6.54 -45.86 -9.59
N ARG A 532 6.07 -45.95 -8.34
CA ARG A 532 5.71 -47.20 -7.67
C ARG A 532 4.30 -47.70 -8.00
N VAL A 533 3.49 -46.89 -8.68
CA VAL A 533 2.13 -47.24 -9.08
C VAL A 533 2.15 -47.94 -10.44
N ARG A 534 1.30 -48.96 -10.60
CA ARG A 534 1.13 -49.71 -11.83
C ARG A 534 -0.32 -49.69 -12.28
N LEU A 535 -0.54 -49.48 -13.58
CA LEU A 535 -1.81 -49.59 -14.28
C LEU A 535 -1.83 -50.93 -15.00
N GLU A 536 -2.73 -51.85 -14.63
CA GLU A 536 -2.79 -53.19 -15.25
C GLU A 536 -1.43 -53.92 -15.27
N GLY A 537 -0.64 -53.75 -14.20
CA GLY A 537 0.70 -54.35 -14.06
C GLY A 537 1.85 -53.60 -14.76
N ALA A 538 1.56 -52.64 -15.65
CA ALA A 538 2.56 -51.78 -16.28
C ALA A 538 2.89 -50.55 -15.42
N PRO A 539 4.13 -50.03 -15.41
CA PRO A 539 4.46 -48.79 -14.70
C PRO A 539 3.55 -47.63 -15.13
N TYR A 540 3.02 -46.89 -14.15
CA TYR A 540 2.16 -45.73 -14.38
C TYR A 540 2.89 -44.43 -14.05
N THR A 541 2.81 -43.47 -14.95
CA THR A 541 3.31 -42.10 -14.76
C THR A 541 2.12 -41.15 -14.68
N TRP A 542 2.17 -40.18 -13.76
CA TRP A 542 1.14 -39.14 -13.71
C TRP A 542 1.11 -38.34 -15.00
N GLU A 543 -0.08 -38.21 -15.59
CA GLU A 543 -0.34 -37.43 -16.80
C GLU A 543 -1.14 -36.18 -16.43
N PRO A 544 -0.52 -34.99 -16.35
CA PRO A 544 -1.23 -33.74 -16.17
C PRO A 544 -2.22 -33.53 -17.33
N SER A 545 -3.47 -33.21 -16.99
CA SER A 545 -4.52 -32.93 -17.97
C SER A 545 -5.51 -31.90 -17.42
N VAL A 546 -6.27 -31.25 -18.29
CA VAL A 546 -7.17 -30.16 -17.91
C VAL A 546 -8.30 -30.70 -17.05
N MET A 547 -8.47 -30.07 -15.89
CA MET A 547 -9.66 -30.18 -15.07
C MET A 547 -10.49 -28.90 -15.14
N VAL A 548 -11.81 -29.04 -15.17
CA VAL A 548 -12.78 -27.94 -15.27
C VAL A 548 -13.79 -27.98 -14.13
N ALA A 549 -14.23 -26.81 -13.68
CA ALA A 549 -15.32 -26.60 -12.72
C ALA A 549 -16.29 -25.52 -13.27
N GLY A 550 -17.55 -25.55 -12.84
CA GLY A 550 -18.59 -24.59 -13.25
C GLY A 550 -19.34 -24.93 -14.55
N ILE A 551 -18.82 -25.83 -15.39
CA ILE A 551 -19.50 -26.34 -16.59
C ILE A 551 -19.92 -27.81 -16.42
N PRO A 552 -21.04 -28.29 -17.01
CA PRO A 552 -21.44 -29.70 -16.93
C PRO A 552 -20.62 -30.60 -17.87
N ALA A 553 -20.48 -31.89 -17.54
CA ALA A 553 -19.83 -32.86 -18.43
C ALA A 553 -20.79 -33.24 -19.58
N PRO A 554 -20.33 -33.27 -20.84
CA PRO A 554 -21.09 -33.86 -21.93
C PRO A 554 -21.48 -35.33 -21.64
N PRO A 555 -22.65 -35.82 -22.08
CA PRO A 555 -23.11 -37.18 -21.75
C PRO A 555 -22.17 -38.30 -22.23
N ASP A 556 -21.52 -38.12 -23.37
CA ASP A 556 -20.49 -39.03 -23.89
C ASP A 556 -19.28 -39.10 -22.95
N GLN A 557 -18.79 -37.96 -22.47
CA GLN A 557 -17.67 -37.91 -21.52
C GLN A 557 -18.03 -38.56 -20.17
N GLN A 558 -19.28 -38.46 -19.73
CA GLN A 558 -19.75 -39.15 -18.52
C GLN A 558 -19.75 -40.68 -18.70
N GLN A 559 -20.21 -41.16 -19.86
CA GLN A 559 -20.21 -42.58 -20.18
C GLN A 559 -18.77 -43.14 -20.27
N ASP A 560 -17.88 -42.40 -20.93
CA ASP A 560 -16.47 -42.76 -21.04
C ASP A 560 -15.78 -42.84 -19.67
N ALA A 561 -16.09 -41.91 -18.76
CA ALA A 561 -15.55 -41.92 -17.41
C ALA A 561 -15.99 -43.17 -16.62
N VAL A 562 -17.26 -43.53 -16.67
CA VAL A 562 -17.77 -44.74 -16.00
C VAL A 562 -17.13 -46.00 -16.59
N ALA A 563 -17.10 -46.09 -17.93
CA ALA A 563 -16.53 -47.23 -18.64
C ALA A 563 -15.04 -47.41 -18.33
N GLU A 564 -14.23 -46.35 -18.38
CA GLU A 564 -12.80 -46.44 -18.09
C GLU A 564 -12.55 -46.79 -16.62
N ARG A 565 -13.29 -46.18 -15.68
CA ARG A 565 -13.13 -46.45 -14.24
C ARG A 565 -13.34 -47.92 -13.90
N GLU A 566 -14.32 -48.55 -14.52
CA GLU A 566 -14.66 -49.96 -14.30
C GLU A 566 -13.70 -50.90 -15.04
N ARG A 567 -13.12 -50.44 -16.15
CA ARG A 567 -12.18 -51.21 -16.97
C ARG A 567 -10.79 -51.34 -16.36
N VAL A 568 -10.32 -50.32 -15.64
CA VAL A 568 -8.92 -50.24 -15.17
C VAL A 568 -8.77 -50.43 -13.66
N SER A 569 -7.61 -50.96 -13.28
CA SER A 569 -7.17 -51.19 -11.91
C SER A 569 -5.73 -50.74 -11.71
N PHE A 570 -5.47 -50.20 -10.53
CA PHE A 570 -4.15 -49.77 -10.08
C PHE A 570 -3.65 -50.61 -8.91
N SER A 571 -2.33 -50.77 -8.86
CA SER A 571 -1.63 -51.37 -7.73
C SER A 571 -0.41 -50.54 -7.35
N CYS A 572 0.06 -50.67 -6.11
CA CYS A 572 1.23 -49.95 -5.62
C CYS A 572 2.27 -50.95 -5.09
N ALA A 573 3.51 -50.83 -5.55
CA ALA A 573 4.63 -51.58 -4.99
C ALA A 573 5.02 -51.03 -3.61
N PRO A 574 5.47 -51.91 -2.68
CA PRO A 574 5.99 -51.47 -1.38
C PRO A 574 7.20 -50.53 -1.56
N ALA A 575 7.40 -49.62 -0.61
CA ALA A 575 8.56 -48.73 -0.62
C ALA A 575 9.86 -49.57 -0.54
N ALA A 576 10.89 -49.18 -1.30
CA ALA A 576 12.22 -49.74 -1.10
C ALA A 576 12.69 -49.27 0.29
N GLY A 577 12.94 -50.25 1.17
CA GLY A 577 13.31 -50.00 2.57
C GLY A 577 14.69 -49.39 2.75
#